data_AF-A0A9P0NK16-F1
#
_entry.id   AF-A0A9P0NK16-F1
#
_cell.length_a   1.000
_cell.length_b   1.000
_cell.length_c   1.000
_cell.angle_alpha   90.00
_cell.angle_beta   90.00
_cell.angle_gamma   90.00
#
_symmetry.space_group_name_H-M   'P 1'
#
loop_
_entity.id
_entity.type
_entity.pdbx_description
1 polymer ?
#
loop_
_entity_poly.entity_id
_entity_poly.type
_entity_poly.pdbx_seq_one_letter_code
_entity_poly.pdbx_strand_id
1 'polypeptide(L)'
;MSDDDRDIELETAEKRAHHNALERKRRDHIKDSFTSLRDSVPSLQGEKVASRAQILKKAADYIQFMRRKNVSHQQDIDDLKRQNNILESQIRTLERAKATGNYAMESSELALDVSGSENSDVSDGELQKSKRRLKKQKFGY
;
A
#
# COMPACT_ATOMS: atom_id res chain seq x y z
N MET A 1 0.48 63.28 -18.63
CA MET A 1 1.36 62.09 -18.57
C MET A 1 2.40 62.28 -19.63
N SER A 2 3.68 62.27 -19.26
CA SER A 2 4.78 62.35 -20.23
C SER A 2 4.92 61.02 -20.97
N ASP A 3 5.65 61.04 -22.07
CA ASP A 3 5.94 59.83 -22.83
C ASP A 3 6.78 58.84 -22.00
N ASP A 4 7.69 59.35 -21.16
CA ASP A 4 8.49 58.57 -20.21
C ASP A 4 7.64 57.84 -19.16
N ASP A 5 6.55 58.45 -18.67
CA ASP A 5 5.65 57.81 -17.70
C ASP A 5 4.94 56.58 -18.31
N ARG A 6 4.64 56.63 -19.62
CA ARG A 6 3.96 55.53 -20.34
C ARG A 6 4.89 54.36 -20.59
N ASP A 7 6.15 54.63 -20.90
CA ASP A 7 7.16 53.58 -21.12
C ASP A 7 7.47 52.83 -19.83
N ILE A 8 7.52 53.53 -18.69
CA ILE A 8 7.66 52.89 -17.36
C ILE A 8 6.44 52.00 -17.05
N GLU A 9 5.23 52.46 -17.35
CA GLU A 9 4.02 51.66 -17.10
C GLU A 9 3.99 50.38 -17.96
N LEU A 10 4.38 50.48 -19.24
CA LEU A 10 4.50 49.33 -20.15
C LEU A 10 5.53 48.31 -19.64
N GLU A 11 6.71 48.75 -19.21
CA GLU A 11 7.74 47.86 -18.68
C GLU A 11 7.25 47.11 -17.42
N THR A 12 6.49 47.80 -16.54
CA THR A 12 5.92 47.15 -15.34
C THR A 12 4.83 46.13 -15.71
N ALA A 13 4.05 46.41 -16.75
CA ALA A 13 3.03 45.50 -17.26
C ALA A 13 3.65 44.26 -17.89
N GLU A 14 4.74 44.41 -18.65
CA GLU A 14 5.51 43.31 -19.23
C GLU A 14 6.12 42.40 -18.15
N LYS A 15 6.76 42.99 -17.12
CA LYS A 15 7.29 42.24 -15.97
C LYS A 15 6.20 41.43 -15.27
N ARG A 16 5.00 42.02 -15.09
CA ARG A 16 3.83 41.35 -14.49
C ARG A 16 3.32 40.22 -15.38
N ALA A 17 3.25 40.42 -16.68
CA ALA A 17 2.83 39.40 -17.64
C ALA A 17 3.81 38.21 -17.67
N HIS A 18 5.11 38.48 -17.70
CA HIS A 18 6.14 37.46 -17.64
C HIS A 18 6.07 36.63 -16.34
N HIS A 19 5.94 37.29 -15.19
CA HIS A 19 5.75 36.60 -13.91
C HIS A 19 4.49 35.71 -13.90
N ASN A 20 3.37 36.21 -14.43
CA ASN A 20 2.12 35.44 -14.54
C ASN A 20 2.25 34.21 -15.46
N ALA A 21 3.04 34.32 -16.53
CA ALA A 21 3.33 33.22 -17.43
C ALA A 21 4.15 32.13 -16.73
N LEU A 22 5.21 32.50 -16.01
CA LEU A 22 6.03 31.56 -15.24
C LEU A 22 5.22 30.82 -14.17
N GLU A 23 4.39 31.55 -13.42
CA GLU A 23 3.57 30.91 -12.37
C GLU A 23 2.51 29.97 -12.98
N ARG A 24 1.96 30.29 -14.15
CA ARG A 24 1.07 29.36 -14.86
C ARG A 24 1.79 28.06 -15.22
N LYS A 25 2.99 28.14 -15.80
CA LYS A 25 3.83 26.97 -16.09
C LYS A 25 4.11 26.15 -14.84
N ARG A 26 4.43 26.80 -13.71
CA ARG A 26 4.63 26.13 -12.41
C ARG A 26 3.37 25.38 -11.95
N ARG A 27 2.20 26.01 -12.06
CA ARG A 27 0.92 25.38 -11.68
C ARG A 27 0.56 24.18 -12.57
N ASP A 28 0.87 24.25 -13.86
CA ASP A 28 0.66 23.14 -14.78
C ASP A 28 1.54 21.94 -14.40
N HIS A 29 2.82 22.16 -14.11
CA HIS A 29 3.71 21.10 -13.63
C HIS A 29 3.19 20.45 -12.33
N ILE A 30 2.69 21.26 -11.38
CA ILE A 30 2.10 20.73 -10.14
C ILE A 30 0.85 19.90 -10.44
N LYS A 31 0.00 20.35 -11.37
CA LYS A 31 -1.19 19.62 -11.78
C LYS A 31 -0.83 18.26 -12.38
N ASP A 32 0.22 18.20 -13.19
CA ASP A 32 0.72 16.95 -13.76
C ASP A 32 1.24 16.00 -12.67
N SER A 33 2.04 16.51 -11.72
CA SER A 33 2.50 15.74 -10.56
C SER A 33 1.35 15.18 -9.72
N PHE A 34 0.26 15.94 -9.52
CA PHE A 34 -0.93 15.45 -8.83
C PHE A 34 -1.66 14.35 -9.62
N THR A 35 -1.65 14.42 -10.95
CA THR A 35 -2.24 13.40 -11.82
C THR A 35 -1.44 12.10 -11.70
N SER A 36 -0.12 12.16 -11.83
CA SER A 36 0.78 11.01 -11.65
C SER A 36 0.67 10.39 -10.26
N LEU A 37 0.55 11.22 -9.22
CA LEU A 37 0.36 10.74 -7.85
C LEU A 37 -0.97 10.00 -7.70
N ARG A 38 -2.07 10.55 -8.23
CA ARG A 38 -3.39 9.91 -8.19
C ARG A 38 -3.34 8.53 -8.86
N ASP A 39 -2.75 8.45 -10.04
CA ASP A 39 -2.71 7.23 -10.84
C ASP A 39 -1.85 6.13 -10.18
N SER A 40 -0.90 6.52 -9.32
CA SER A 40 -0.05 5.61 -8.54
C SER A 40 -0.72 5.05 -7.28
N VAL A 41 -1.89 5.57 -6.89
CA VAL A 41 -2.60 5.16 -5.66
C VAL A 41 -3.83 4.33 -6.04
N PRO A 42 -3.85 3.00 -5.79
CA PRO A 42 -4.91 2.12 -6.28
C PRO A 42 -6.33 2.53 -5.86
N SER A 43 -6.50 3.05 -4.64
CA SER A 43 -7.81 3.48 -4.13
C SER A 43 -8.40 4.72 -4.84
N LEU A 44 -7.60 5.43 -5.63
CA LEU A 44 -8.02 6.59 -6.42
C LEU A 44 -8.22 6.25 -7.90
N GLN A 45 -7.80 5.06 -8.34
CA GLN A 45 -7.99 4.59 -9.71
C GLN A 45 -9.49 4.39 -9.96
N GLY A 46 -10.05 5.13 -10.93
CA GLY A 46 -11.48 5.11 -11.25
C GLY A 46 -12.31 6.21 -10.57
N GLU A 47 -11.73 6.99 -9.65
CA GLU A 47 -12.40 8.17 -9.10
C GLU A 47 -12.28 9.34 -10.10
N LYS A 48 -13.39 9.66 -10.78
CA LYS A 48 -13.42 10.67 -11.87
C LYS A 48 -12.93 12.05 -11.41
N VAL A 49 -13.11 12.39 -10.13
CA VAL A 49 -12.72 13.68 -9.56
C VAL A 49 -12.24 13.49 -8.12
N ALA A 50 -10.92 13.35 -7.92
CA ALA A 50 -10.31 13.37 -6.59
C ALA A 50 -9.72 14.76 -6.30
N SER A 51 -10.08 15.37 -5.17
CA SER A 51 -9.49 16.66 -4.77
C SER A 51 -8.02 16.53 -4.37
N ARG A 52 -7.24 17.62 -4.44
CA ARG A 52 -5.82 17.62 -4.02
C ARG A 52 -5.63 17.12 -2.58
N ALA A 53 -6.50 17.53 -1.66
CA ALA A 53 -6.46 17.08 -0.27
C ALA A 53 -6.71 15.57 -0.15
N GLN A 54 -7.69 15.04 -0.89
CA GLN A 54 -7.95 13.59 -0.92
C GLN A 54 -6.78 12.81 -1.51
N ILE A 55 -6.17 13.30 -2.61
CA ILE A 55 -5.00 12.66 -3.22
C ILE A 55 -3.87 12.53 -2.20
N LEU A 56 -3.53 13.63 -1.50
CA LEU A 56 -2.48 13.62 -0.47
C LEU A 56 -2.81 12.66 0.68
N LYS A 57 -4.06 12.69 1.17
CA LYS A 57 -4.50 11.82 2.27
C LYS A 57 -4.39 10.34 1.88
N LYS A 58 -4.97 9.96 0.73
CA LYS A 58 -4.96 8.57 0.26
C LYS A 58 -3.56 8.09 -0.11
N ALA A 59 -2.69 8.96 -0.63
CA ALA A 59 -1.29 8.63 -0.86
C ALA A 59 -0.55 8.34 0.47
N ALA A 60 -0.75 9.18 1.49
CA ALA A 60 -0.15 8.95 2.81
C ALA A 60 -0.66 7.63 3.43
N ASP A 61 -1.97 7.38 3.39
CA ASP A 61 -2.57 6.13 3.86
C ASP A 61 -2.00 4.92 3.11
N TYR A 62 -1.83 5.03 1.79
CA TYR A 62 -1.29 3.95 0.95
C TYR A 62 0.18 3.65 1.28
N ILE A 63 1.00 4.67 1.52
CA ILE A 63 2.40 4.48 1.98
C ILE A 63 2.43 3.72 3.31
N GLN A 64 1.61 4.12 4.28
CA GLN A 64 1.55 3.43 5.57
C GLN A 64 1.08 1.98 5.43
N PHE A 65 0.06 1.74 4.60
CA PHE A 65 -0.42 0.41 4.28
C PHE A 65 0.68 -0.46 3.65
N MET A 66 1.36 0.05 2.62
CA MET A 66 2.43 -0.70 1.93
C MET A 66 3.61 -1.00 2.85
N ARG A 67 3.95 -0.10 3.78
CA ARG A 67 4.98 -0.38 4.80
C ARG A 67 4.62 -1.56 5.69
N ARG A 68 3.39 -1.59 6.24
CA ARG A 68 2.91 -2.72 7.05
C ARG A 68 2.86 -4.02 6.25
N LYS A 69 2.36 -3.94 5.01
CA LYS A 69 2.29 -5.09 4.10
C LYS A 69 3.67 -5.68 3.79
N ASN A 70 4.67 -4.83 3.53
CA ASN A 70 6.04 -5.29 3.29
C ASN A 70 6.66 -5.95 4.52
N VAL A 71 6.37 -5.45 5.73
CA VAL A 71 6.84 -6.10 6.97
C VAL A 71 6.24 -7.49 7.14
N SER A 72 4.92 -7.63 6.95
CA SER A 72 4.25 -8.93 7.00
C SER A 72 4.81 -9.90 5.96
N HIS A 73 5.00 -9.46 4.71
CA HIS A 73 5.62 -10.30 3.69
C HIS A 73 7.06 -10.69 4.02
N GLN A 74 7.82 -9.81 4.68
CA GLN A 74 9.16 -10.16 5.12
C GLN A 74 9.14 -11.24 6.21
N GLN A 75 8.18 -11.18 7.14
CA GLN A 75 7.97 -12.23 8.14
C GLN A 75 7.61 -13.56 7.47
N ASP A 76 6.66 -13.55 6.52
CA ASP A 76 6.28 -14.75 5.77
C ASP A 76 7.50 -15.38 5.05
N ILE A 77 8.35 -14.55 4.45
CA ILE A 77 9.58 -14.99 3.78
C ILE A 77 10.54 -15.66 4.79
N ASP A 78 10.72 -15.06 5.96
CA ASP A 78 11.66 -15.55 6.97
C ASP A 78 11.17 -16.86 7.61
N ASP A 79 9.86 -16.97 7.84
CA ASP A 79 9.23 -18.20 8.33
C ASP A 79 9.35 -19.34 7.31
N LEU A 80 9.07 -19.07 6.03
CA LEU A 80 9.24 -20.06 4.96
C LEU A 80 10.70 -20.50 4.80
N LYS A 81 11.66 -19.57 4.92
CA LYS A 81 13.09 -19.93 4.92
C LYS A 81 13.44 -20.83 6.11
N ARG A 82 12.90 -20.55 7.30
CA ARG A 82 13.12 -21.38 8.48
C ARG A 82 12.57 -22.79 8.28
N GLN A 83 11.34 -22.90 7.78
CA GLN A 83 10.71 -24.18 7.47
C GLN A 83 11.50 -24.96 6.42
N ASN A 84 11.93 -24.31 5.34
CA ASN A 84 12.75 -24.95 4.32
C ASN A 84 14.08 -25.47 4.89
N ASN A 85 14.77 -24.70 5.73
CA ASN A 85 16.02 -25.14 6.36
C ASN A 85 15.81 -26.39 7.24
N ILE A 86 14.69 -26.46 7.98
CA ILE A 86 14.34 -27.64 8.80
C ILE A 86 14.10 -28.84 7.90
N LEU A 87 13.28 -28.69 6.86
CA LEU A 87 12.96 -29.77 5.91
C LEU A 87 14.21 -30.27 5.19
N GLU A 88 15.08 -29.38 4.72
CA GLU A 88 16.35 -29.76 4.11
C GLU A 88 17.26 -30.52 5.08
N SER A 89 17.29 -30.13 6.36
CA SER A 89 18.04 -30.85 7.39
C SER A 89 17.49 -32.27 7.57
N GLN A 90 16.16 -32.41 7.67
CA GLN A 90 15.49 -33.71 7.79
C GLN A 90 15.76 -34.61 6.57
N ILE A 91 15.68 -34.06 5.36
CA ILE A 91 16.01 -34.77 4.11
C ILE A 91 17.45 -35.27 4.17
N ARG A 92 18.41 -34.41 4.53
CA ARG A 92 19.83 -34.79 4.64
C ARG A 92 20.05 -35.93 5.66
N THR A 93 19.36 -35.90 6.80
CA THR A 93 19.45 -36.98 7.80
C THR A 93 18.87 -38.29 7.27
N LEU A 94 17.68 -38.24 6.66
CA LEU A 94 17.04 -39.42 6.08
C LEU A 94 17.83 -40.03 4.92
N GLU A 95 18.42 -39.20 4.06
CA GLU A 95 19.29 -39.64 2.96
C GLU A 95 20.53 -40.36 3.50
N ARG A 96 21.14 -39.85 4.58
CA ARG A 96 22.26 -40.54 5.26
C ARG A 96 21.83 -41.87 5.87
N ALA A 97 20.71 -41.91 6.58
CA ALA A 97 20.19 -43.14 7.19
C ALA A 97 19.85 -44.21 6.15
N LYS A 98 19.28 -43.80 5.01
CA LYS A 98 19.01 -44.68 3.86
C LYS A 98 20.30 -45.22 3.24
N ALA A 99 21.33 -44.39 3.11
CA ALA A 99 22.62 -44.81 2.57
C ALA A 99 23.37 -45.78 3.50
N THR A 100 23.21 -45.64 4.82
CA THR A 100 23.83 -46.53 5.83
C THR A 100 23.02 -47.78 6.16
N GLY A 101 21.80 -47.92 5.62
CA GLY A 101 20.95 -49.10 5.82
C GLY A 101 20.36 -49.25 7.23
N ASN A 102 20.47 -48.23 8.08
CA ASN A 102 20.12 -48.30 9.50
C ASN A 102 18.78 -47.59 9.77
N TYR A 103 17.67 -48.27 9.52
CA TYR A 103 16.31 -47.68 9.58
C TYR A 103 15.68 -47.60 10.99
N ALA A 104 16.30 -48.17 12.04
CA ALA A 104 15.57 -48.56 13.25
C ALA A 104 15.96 -47.83 14.57
N MET A 105 16.78 -46.78 14.57
CA MET A 105 17.36 -46.26 15.84
C MET A 105 17.20 -44.75 16.12
N GLU A 106 16.25 -44.05 15.51
CA GLU A 106 16.14 -42.59 15.74
C GLU A 106 14.70 -42.09 15.93
N SER A 107 13.79 -42.96 16.39
CA SER A 107 12.42 -42.54 16.77
C SER A 107 12.37 -41.78 18.11
N SER A 108 13.49 -41.63 18.83
CA SER A 108 13.52 -41.16 20.22
C SER A 108 14.06 -39.73 20.43
N GLU A 109 14.65 -39.08 19.42
CA GLU A 109 15.41 -37.82 19.59
C GLU A 109 14.79 -36.60 18.86
N LEU A 110 13.57 -36.71 18.33
CA LEU A 110 12.85 -35.59 17.70
C LEU A 110 11.92 -34.88 18.70
N ALA A 111 12.47 -34.40 19.80
CA ALA A 111 11.80 -33.43 20.66
C ALA A 111 12.04 -32.02 20.10
N LEU A 112 11.24 -31.62 19.12
CA LEU A 112 11.17 -30.23 18.68
C LEU A 112 10.48 -29.41 19.78
N ASP A 113 11.25 -28.58 20.47
CA ASP A 113 10.76 -27.52 21.34
C ASP A 113 9.97 -26.49 20.51
N VAL A 114 8.67 -26.73 20.37
CA VAL A 114 7.68 -25.74 19.94
C VAL A 114 7.31 -24.92 21.17
N SER A 115 8.24 -24.10 21.64
CA SER A 115 7.98 -23.04 22.60
C SER A 115 8.12 -21.69 21.89
N GLY A 116 6.99 -21.01 21.73
CA GLY A 116 6.94 -19.59 21.36
C GLY A 116 6.31 -19.31 20.00
N SER A 117 4.99 -19.17 19.99
CA SER A 117 4.34 -17.84 19.92
C SER A 117 2.84 -18.03 19.65
N GLU A 118 2.04 -18.13 20.72
CA GLU A 118 0.61 -17.88 20.64
C GLU A 118 0.41 -16.36 20.49
N ASN A 119 0.36 -15.88 19.25
CA ASN A 119 -0.23 -14.58 18.95
C ASN A 119 -1.56 -14.83 18.25
N SER A 120 -2.61 -14.92 19.06
CA SER A 120 -3.99 -14.78 18.62
C SER A 120 -4.23 -13.32 18.25
N ASP A 121 -4.06 -12.97 16.97
CA ASP A 121 -4.58 -11.69 16.48
C ASP A 121 -6.08 -11.85 16.18
N VAL A 122 -6.89 -11.22 17.03
CA VAL A 122 -8.34 -11.12 16.89
C VAL A 122 -8.63 -10.28 15.65
N SER A 123 -9.09 -10.94 14.58
CA SER A 123 -9.65 -10.27 13.42
C SER A 123 -11.04 -9.70 13.76
N ASP A 124 -11.09 -8.43 14.20
CA ASP A 124 -12.34 -7.67 14.25
C ASP A 124 -12.64 -7.10 12.86
N GLY A 125 -13.24 -7.95 12.02
CA GLY A 125 -13.84 -7.53 10.76
C GLY A 125 -15.18 -6.85 11.01
N GLU A 126 -15.21 -5.52 10.97
CA GLU A 126 -16.45 -4.74 10.95
C GLU A 126 -17.33 -5.15 9.74
N LEU A 127 -18.32 -6.00 10.01
CA LEU A 127 -19.36 -6.36 9.06
C LEU A 127 -20.32 -5.17 8.89
N GLN A 128 -20.15 -4.40 7.82
CA GLN A 128 -21.14 -3.40 7.42
C GLN A 128 -22.48 -4.09 7.10
N LYS A 129 -23.41 -4.09 8.08
CA LYS A 129 -24.81 -4.46 7.86
C LYS A 129 -25.44 -3.47 6.90
N SER A 130 -25.52 -3.86 5.64
CA SER A 130 -26.39 -3.25 4.64
C SER A 130 -27.86 -3.41 5.08
N LYS A 131 -28.46 -2.32 5.57
CA LYS A 131 -29.90 -2.25 5.87
C LYS A 131 -30.70 -2.31 4.55
N ARG A 132 -31.06 -3.50 4.09
CA ARG A 132 -32.13 -3.69 3.10
C ARG A 132 -33.48 -3.41 3.77
N ARG A 133 -34.10 -2.26 3.46
CA ARG A 133 -35.51 -1.97 3.82
C ARG A 133 -36.42 -2.80 2.91
N LEU A 134 -37.14 -3.77 3.48
CA LEU A 134 -38.28 -4.43 2.81
C LEU A 134 -39.47 -3.48 2.76
N LYS A 135 -40.00 -3.19 1.55
CA LYS A 135 -41.29 -2.52 1.35
C LYS A 135 -42.41 -3.53 1.60
N LYS A 136 -43.31 -3.25 2.56
CA LYS A 136 -44.58 -3.97 2.66
C LYS A 136 -45.57 -3.38 1.64
N GLN A 137 -45.94 -4.17 0.63
CA GLN A 137 -47.15 -3.91 -0.16
C GLN A 137 -48.36 -4.18 0.74
N LYS A 138 -49.28 -3.23 0.78
CA LYS A 138 -50.61 -3.41 1.35
C LYS A 138 -51.51 -3.88 0.20
N PHE A 139 -51.98 -5.12 0.27
CA PHE A 139 -53.17 -5.54 -0.44
C PHE A 139 -54.39 -5.14 0.41
N GLY A 140 -55.27 -4.32 -0.16
CA GLY A 140 -56.63 -4.11 0.32
C GLY A 140 -57.58 -4.75 -0.69
N TYR A 141 -58.53 -5.52 -0.18
CA TYR A 141 -59.66 -6.09 -0.92
C TYR A 141 -60.58 -4.99 -1.43
#